data_AF-A0A922JID7-F1
#
_entry.id   AF-A0A922JID7-F1
#
_cell.length_a   1.000
_cell.length_b   1.000
_cell.length_c   1.000
_cell.angle_alpha   90.00
_cell.angle_beta   90.00
_cell.angle_gamma   90.00
#
_symmetry.space_group_name_H-M   'P 1'
#
loop_
_entity.id
_entity.type
_entity.pdbx_description
1 polymer ?
#
loop_
_entity_poly.entity_id
_entity_poly.type
_entity_poly.pdbx_seq_one_letter_code
_entity_poly.pdbx_strand_id
1 'polypeptide(L)'
;MLSKSPVTRLQQPPVAPNSLLLRHNRDFYKFGYSTKNFSEHHHRFKLVGQSLGDKWKLNDINANTVQERLNLWLLKTQNFLNEMTSPLTKTGQSRKLDHGNTFDAHDMEDIFMAEQTLQSRTPNGMLSFAAVVSIEQFSRMNGLTGEKMQKIFRALVPESLYNDARNLVEYCCFRFLSRDNSDLHPSLKEPAFQRLIFITMVAWENPYLEELVNASEKASFQGKLVREAAFVRIAPAISGVADQPTVHNLYKALAGDEEGISLRVWLTYISELLKVHEGRRSYQIREYPQLYEERILCIAPSNKRPVLKWENNMAWPGKLTLTDKAIYFEAIGLSGHRDPIRLDLTRHGLRVEKAKVGPFGAVLFDSAVSITSDTESKLWVLEFVDLGGEMRRDVWHAFISEVIALHKFIHDYGPEDDDESLFHVYGAQKGKGRATTGAINSIARLQALQFMRKLLEDPTKLVQFSYLEYAPYGHVVFQTLAVKYWGGPLVTKPIEGGNRPTQGVRPSEEVLECSNHVFDIDGSVYLQKWMRSPSWVSSASTAFWKSSSVRQGVVLSKNLVVADMTLVERASETCKQKYHDVEKTQATIDAAMLQGIPSNIDLFKVG
;
A
#
# COMPACT_ATOMS: atom_id res chain seq x y z
N MET A 1 1.89 94.91 28.80
CA MET A 1 0.71 95.00 29.69
C MET A 1 -0.26 93.87 29.33
N LEU A 2 -1.28 93.64 30.18
CA LEU A 2 -2.47 92.82 29.90
C LEU A 2 -3.15 93.27 28.59
N SER A 3 -3.83 92.43 27.78
CA SER A 3 -4.20 91.00 27.87
C SER A 3 -4.31 90.42 26.42
N LYS A 4 -4.89 89.26 26.06
CA LYS A 4 -5.87 88.35 26.70
C LYS A 4 -5.79 86.90 26.14
N SER A 5 -6.73 86.07 26.60
CA SER A 5 -6.95 84.62 26.44
C SER A 5 -7.86 84.23 25.24
N PRO A 6 -8.03 82.92 24.88
CA PRO A 6 -7.20 81.72 25.11
C PRO A 6 -7.14 80.71 23.90
N VAL A 7 -6.69 79.48 24.18
CA VAL A 7 -6.84 78.18 23.44
C VAL A 7 -5.75 77.84 22.41
N THR A 8 -4.83 76.94 22.79
CA THR A 8 -3.77 76.42 21.89
C THR A 8 -3.35 74.96 22.17
N ARG A 9 -3.42 74.16 21.09
CA ARG A 9 -2.63 72.97 20.67
C ARG A 9 -1.53 72.28 21.55
N LEU A 10 -1.58 70.94 21.51
CA LEU A 10 -0.50 69.94 21.21
C LEU A 10 0.63 69.55 22.20
N GLN A 11 1.15 68.33 21.91
CA GLN A 11 2.41 67.66 22.31
C GLN A 11 2.51 66.90 23.65
N GLN A 12 3.42 65.91 23.66
CA GLN A 12 3.74 64.93 24.72
C GLN A 12 5.08 65.31 25.42
N PRO A 13 5.72 64.45 26.26
CA PRO A 13 5.52 64.37 27.71
C PRO A 13 6.82 64.62 28.53
N PRO A 14 6.75 64.70 29.88
CA PRO A 14 7.88 64.17 30.69
C PRO A 14 7.55 63.54 32.08
N VAL A 15 8.23 62.41 32.37
CA VAL A 15 9.06 62.07 33.57
C VAL A 15 9.07 63.08 34.74
N ALA A 16 9.08 62.76 36.05
CA ALA A 16 8.91 61.57 36.93
C ALA A 16 8.94 62.11 38.42
N PRO A 17 9.48 61.49 39.52
CA PRO A 17 9.91 60.11 39.88
C PRO A 17 9.47 59.62 41.31
N ASN A 18 10.15 58.59 41.85
CA ASN A 18 10.27 58.14 43.26
C ASN A 18 9.05 57.48 43.99
N SER A 19 9.23 56.50 44.89
CA SER A 19 10.37 55.57 45.13
C SER A 19 10.00 54.40 46.07
N LEU A 20 10.47 53.18 45.77
CA LEU A 20 10.98 52.16 46.71
C LEU A 20 11.63 50.99 45.91
N LEU A 21 12.42 50.11 46.55
CA LEU A 21 13.54 49.39 45.90
C LEU A 21 13.64 47.87 46.18
N LEU A 22 14.55 47.23 45.43
CA LEU A 22 15.09 45.85 45.52
C LEU A 22 14.20 44.73 44.90
N ARG A 23 14.73 43.77 44.10
CA ARG A 23 16.10 43.57 43.55
C ARG A 23 16.11 42.77 42.21
N HIS A 24 17.24 42.74 41.51
CA HIS A 24 17.44 42.19 40.15
C HIS A 24 17.77 40.68 40.04
N ASN A 25 17.34 40.01 38.96
CA ASN A 25 18.14 39.66 37.74
C ASN A 25 17.20 39.04 36.68
N ARG A 26 17.22 39.37 35.37
CA ARG A 26 18.25 39.16 34.29
C ARG A 26 18.57 37.66 34.08
N ASP A 27 18.57 37.10 32.86
CA ASP A 27 18.90 37.66 31.53
C ASP A 27 18.04 37.16 30.33
N PHE A 28 18.25 37.78 29.14
CA PHE A 28 17.69 37.40 27.84
C PHE A 28 18.66 36.54 27.01
N TYR A 29 18.17 35.54 26.25
CA TYR A 29 18.81 35.12 24.99
C TYR A 29 17.83 34.68 23.90
N LYS A 30 18.24 34.86 22.64
CA LYS A 30 17.49 34.53 21.42
C LYS A 30 17.44 33.00 21.22
N PHE A 31 16.29 32.47 20.80
CA PHE A 31 16.26 31.17 20.12
C PHE A 31 16.58 31.35 18.63
N GLY A 32 17.77 30.90 18.23
CA GLY A 32 18.15 30.76 16.83
C GLY A 32 17.74 29.40 16.26
N TYR A 33 17.80 29.27 14.93
CA TYR A 33 17.69 27.97 14.25
C TYR A 33 18.82 27.04 14.72
N SER A 34 18.48 25.78 15.04
CA SER A 34 19.48 24.71 15.24
C SER A 34 18.87 23.35 14.91
N THR A 35 19.68 22.49 14.27
CA THR A 35 19.30 21.13 13.87
C THR A 35 19.24 20.20 15.08
N LYS A 36 18.09 19.54 15.30
CA LYS A 36 17.97 18.52 16.35
C LYS A 36 18.62 17.21 15.90
N ASN A 37 19.79 16.90 16.48
CA ASN A 37 20.37 15.57 16.43
C ASN A 37 19.50 14.56 17.20
N PHE A 38 19.51 13.31 16.75
CA PHE A 38 18.87 12.19 17.45
C PHE A 38 19.68 11.80 18.68
N SER A 39 19.00 11.48 19.79
CA SER A 39 19.62 10.89 20.99
C SER A 39 19.33 9.39 21.03
N GLU A 40 20.38 8.57 20.98
CA GLU A 40 20.26 7.12 21.10
C GLU A 40 19.82 6.69 22.51
N HIS A 41 18.74 5.91 22.62
CA HIS A 41 18.37 5.20 23.84
C HIS A 41 18.21 3.70 23.54
N HIS A 42 19.03 2.88 24.19
CA HIS A 42 19.12 1.45 23.87
C HIS A 42 17.88 0.66 24.31
N HIS A 43 17.19 0.03 23.37
CA HIS A 43 16.10 -0.90 23.66
C HIS A 43 16.64 -2.28 24.07
N ARG A 44 16.20 -2.74 25.25
CA ARG A 44 16.52 -4.07 25.80
C ARG A 44 15.36 -5.03 25.57
N PHE A 45 15.28 -5.63 24.38
CA PHE A 45 14.36 -6.75 24.14
C PHE A 45 14.93 -8.03 24.76
N LYS A 46 14.14 -8.70 25.62
CA LYS A 46 14.50 -10.03 26.17
C LYS A 46 14.10 -11.12 25.17
N LEU A 47 15.02 -11.46 24.27
CA LEU A 47 14.93 -12.72 23.53
C LEU A 47 15.12 -13.89 24.51
N VAL A 48 14.09 -14.72 24.69
CA VAL A 48 14.20 -15.99 25.43
C VAL A 48 14.73 -17.06 24.48
N GLY A 49 16.02 -16.96 24.15
CA GLY A 49 16.74 -18.02 23.46
C GLY A 49 17.40 -18.95 24.49
N GLN A 50 17.20 -20.26 24.33
CA GLN A 50 18.15 -21.22 24.91
C GLN A 50 19.51 -21.07 24.21
N SER A 51 20.59 -21.34 24.93
CA SER A 51 21.90 -20.80 24.60
C SER A 51 22.60 -21.50 23.44
N LEU A 52 23.00 -20.71 22.43
CA LEU A 52 24.35 -20.80 21.89
C LEU A 52 24.88 -19.37 21.74
N GLY A 53 26.16 -19.14 22.07
CA GLY A 53 26.69 -17.79 22.25
C GLY A 53 27.37 -17.24 20.99
N ASP A 54 26.85 -16.15 20.45
CA ASP A 54 27.71 -14.97 20.24
C ASP A 54 26.93 -13.65 20.15
N LYS A 55 27.55 -12.53 20.57
CA LYS A 55 26.85 -11.23 20.74
C LYS A 55 26.83 -10.38 19.48
N TRP A 56 25.79 -10.52 18.65
CA TRP A 56 25.53 -9.61 17.53
C TRP A 56 24.49 -8.54 17.93
N LYS A 57 24.88 -7.25 17.85
CA LYS A 57 23.95 -6.10 18.00
C LYS A 57 23.39 -5.72 16.64
N LEU A 58 22.07 -5.54 16.53
CA LEU A 58 21.37 -5.34 15.27
C LEU A 58 21.21 -3.87 14.82
N ASN A 59 21.89 -2.92 15.48
CA ASN A 59 21.62 -1.49 15.31
C ASN A 59 22.54 -0.75 14.31
N ASP A 60 23.70 -1.32 13.94
CA ASP A 60 24.72 -0.62 13.16
C ASP A 60 24.63 -0.89 11.65
N ILE A 61 23.55 -0.42 11.02
CA ILE A 61 23.46 -0.33 9.54
C ILE A 61 23.00 1.09 9.16
N ASN A 62 23.98 1.94 8.81
CA ASN A 62 23.75 3.32 8.41
C ASN A 62 23.02 3.40 7.05
N ALA A 63 21.88 4.07 7.02
CA ALA A 63 21.10 4.31 5.79
C ALA A 63 21.92 5.02 4.71
N ASN A 64 22.82 5.94 5.09
CA ASN A 64 23.70 6.62 4.16
C ASN A 64 24.63 5.62 3.46
N THR A 65 25.13 4.59 4.14
CA THR A 65 26.01 3.57 3.55
C THR A 65 25.27 2.61 2.62
N VAL A 66 23.96 2.40 2.84
CA VAL A 66 23.10 1.72 1.87
C VAL A 66 22.95 2.59 0.61
N GLN A 67 22.62 3.87 0.79
CA GLN A 67 22.44 4.80 -0.33
C GLN A 67 23.75 5.12 -1.06
N GLU A 68 24.91 5.15 -0.39
CA GLU A 68 26.24 5.25 -1.00
C GLU A 68 26.55 4.04 -1.88
N ARG A 69 26.20 2.81 -1.45
CA ARG A 69 26.35 1.61 -2.28
C ARG A 69 25.43 1.63 -3.49
N LEU A 70 24.20 2.13 -3.35
CA LEU A 70 23.25 2.31 -4.45
C LEU A 70 23.69 3.45 -5.40
N ASN A 71 24.32 4.51 -4.88
CA ASN A 71 24.95 5.56 -5.68
C ASN A 71 26.22 5.07 -6.41
N LEU A 72 27.01 4.19 -5.79
CA LEU A 72 28.17 3.54 -6.44
C LEU A 72 27.72 2.58 -7.56
N TRP A 73 26.58 1.92 -7.36
CA TRP A 73 25.89 1.13 -8.39
C TRP A 73 25.32 2.02 -9.51
N LEU A 74 24.75 3.19 -9.17
CA LEU A 74 24.29 4.19 -10.15
C LEU A 74 25.47 4.67 -11.01
N LEU A 75 26.63 4.95 -10.41
CA LEU A 75 27.83 5.37 -11.14
C LEU A 75 28.28 4.32 -12.17
N LYS A 76 28.15 3.02 -11.84
CA LYS A 76 28.44 1.91 -12.78
C LYS A 76 27.38 1.74 -13.88
N THR A 77 26.16 2.22 -13.68
CA THR A 77 25.04 2.08 -14.63
C THR A 77 24.65 3.37 -15.35
N GLN A 78 25.25 4.51 -14.99
CA GLN A 78 24.97 5.81 -15.60
C GLN A 78 25.37 5.86 -17.08
N ASN A 79 26.44 5.14 -17.44
CA ASN A 79 26.86 4.93 -18.83
C ASN A 79 25.77 4.22 -19.67
N PHE A 80 24.94 3.38 -19.04
CA PHE A 80 23.89 2.58 -19.69
C PHE A 80 22.60 3.38 -19.99
N LEU A 81 22.44 4.59 -19.42
CA LEU A 81 21.21 5.38 -19.54
C LEU A 81 21.28 6.49 -20.60
N ASN A 82 22.47 7.06 -20.84
CA ASN A 82 22.63 8.23 -21.71
C ASN A 82 22.32 7.96 -23.20
N GLU A 83 22.42 6.70 -23.65
CA GLU A 83 22.30 6.36 -25.07
C GLU A 83 20.86 6.04 -25.52
N MET A 84 19.95 5.76 -24.57
CA MET A 84 18.51 5.55 -24.85
C MET A 84 17.69 6.86 -24.89
N THR A 85 18.32 8.02 -24.80
CA THR A 85 17.67 9.34 -24.77
C THR A 85 17.92 10.21 -26.01
N SER A 86 18.25 9.62 -27.15
CA SER A 86 18.26 10.32 -28.44
C SER A 86 16.83 10.48 -29.01
N PRO A 87 16.41 11.69 -29.42
CA PRO A 87 15.02 11.93 -29.84
C PRO A 87 14.75 11.49 -31.29
N LEU A 88 13.62 10.82 -31.53
CA LEU A 88 13.13 10.57 -32.90
C LEU A 88 12.70 11.88 -33.58
N THR A 89 13.54 12.40 -34.46
CA THR A 89 13.17 13.42 -35.44
C THR A 89 12.97 12.78 -36.82
N LYS A 90 11.82 13.03 -37.45
CA LYS A 90 11.52 12.52 -38.79
C LYS A 90 12.15 13.43 -39.85
N THR A 91 12.96 12.85 -40.74
CA THR A 91 12.96 13.12 -42.19
C THR A 91 13.60 11.90 -42.85
N GLY A 92 13.03 11.40 -43.95
CA GLY A 92 13.44 10.12 -44.52
C GLY A 92 14.13 10.25 -45.88
N GLN A 93 15.00 9.29 -46.20
CA GLN A 93 15.19 8.77 -47.55
C GLN A 93 15.83 7.37 -47.50
N SER A 94 15.72 6.64 -48.62
CA SER A 94 16.04 5.20 -48.70
C SER A 94 17.55 4.90 -48.66
N ARG A 95 17.96 3.99 -47.77
CA ARG A 95 18.84 2.85 -48.12
C ARG A 95 18.79 1.75 -47.05
N LYS A 96 18.96 0.50 -47.48
CA LYS A 96 19.20 -0.64 -46.58
C LYS A 96 20.52 -0.46 -45.83
N LEU A 97 20.52 -0.71 -44.54
CA LEU A 97 21.69 -1.03 -43.73
C LEU A 97 21.25 -1.97 -42.60
N ASP A 98 21.55 -3.25 -42.73
CA ASP A 98 21.34 -4.24 -41.67
C ASP A 98 22.41 -4.04 -40.58
N HIS A 99 22.07 -3.36 -39.49
CA HIS A 99 22.80 -3.38 -38.21
C HIS A 99 21.76 -3.56 -37.09
N GLY A 100 21.73 -4.74 -36.49
CA GLY A 100 20.83 -5.04 -35.37
C GLY A 100 21.35 -4.44 -34.06
N ASN A 101 20.46 -3.98 -33.19
CA ASN A 101 20.81 -3.52 -31.84
C ASN A 101 21.16 -4.71 -30.92
N THR A 102 22.31 -5.31 -31.13
CA THR A 102 22.94 -6.26 -30.20
C THR A 102 23.75 -5.50 -29.16
N PHE A 103 23.08 -4.87 -28.19
CA PHE A 103 23.70 -4.59 -26.89
C PHE A 103 23.52 -5.85 -26.05
N ASP A 104 24.64 -6.49 -25.72
CA ASP A 104 24.65 -7.91 -25.36
C ASP A 104 24.28 -8.14 -23.88
N ALA A 105 23.75 -9.32 -23.56
CA ALA A 105 23.42 -9.67 -22.17
C ALA A 105 24.67 -9.72 -21.26
N HIS A 106 25.84 -9.90 -21.87
CA HIS A 106 27.16 -10.00 -21.25
C HIS A 106 27.51 -8.79 -20.36
N ASP A 107 27.20 -7.56 -20.80
CA ASP A 107 27.47 -6.34 -20.03
C ASP A 107 26.69 -6.30 -18.71
N MET A 108 25.50 -6.92 -18.68
CA MET A 108 24.67 -7.00 -17.48
C MET A 108 25.10 -8.14 -16.55
N GLU A 109 25.66 -9.21 -17.13
CA GLU A 109 26.22 -10.36 -16.42
C GLU A 109 27.45 -9.94 -15.59
N ASP A 110 28.46 -9.31 -16.21
CA ASP A 110 29.69 -8.87 -15.54
C ASP A 110 29.44 -7.88 -14.39
N ILE A 111 28.45 -6.97 -14.54
CA ILE A 111 28.07 -6.01 -13.50
C ILE A 111 27.48 -6.69 -12.26
N PHE A 112 26.75 -7.80 -12.41
CA PHE A 112 26.16 -8.53 -11.30
C PHE A 112 27.07 -9.62 -10.71
N MET A 113 27.97 -10.18 -11.52
CA MET A 113 28.77 -11.38 -11.22
C MET A 113 30.14 -11.12 -10.56
N ALA A 114 30.62 -9.87 -10.54
CA ALA A 114 31.98 -9.50 -10.12
C ALA A 114 32.51 -10.11 -8.80
N GLU A 115 31.64 -10.50 -7.86
CA GLU A 115 32.00 -11.27 -6.64
C GLU A 115 30.88 -12.26 -6.26
N GLN A 116 30.65 -13.34 -7.03
CA GLN A 116 29.76 -14.42 -6.56
C GLN A 116 30.39 -15.16 -5.36
N THR A 117 29.61 -15.35 -4.30
CA THR A 117 29.96 -16.09 -3.08
C THR A 117 29.03 -17.28 -2.81
N LEU A 118 27.79 -17.20 -3.31
CA LEU A 118 26.72 -18.16 -3.08
C LEU A 118 27.04 -19.56 -3.63
N GLN A 119 26.79 -20.60 -2.81
CA GLN A 119 26.80 -21.98 -3.27
C GLN A 119 25.58 -22.22 -4.19
N SER A 120 25.81 -22.22 -5.49
CA SER A 120 24.77 -22.37 -6.53
C SER A 120 24.24 -23.81 -6.66
N ARG A 121 25.01 -24.83 -6.24
CA ARG A 121 24.51 -26.21 -6.14
C ARG A 121 23.78 -26.41 -4.81
N THR A 122 22.51 -26.79 -4.89
CA THR A 122 21.65 -27.19 -3.75
C THR A 122 21.30 -28.68 -3.87
N PRO A 123 20.74 -29.32 -2.83
CA PRO A 123 20.27 -30.72 -2.92
C PRO A 123 19.18 -30.93 -3.98
N ASN A 124 18.37 -29.90 -4.26
CA ASN A 124 17.27 -29.94 -5.23
C ASN A 124 17.70 -29.58 -6.67
N GLY A 125 18.95 -29.15 -6.90
CA GLY A 125 19.43 -28.76 -8.22
C GLY A 125 20.41 -27.58 -8.22
N MET A 126 20.84 -27.17 -9.41
CA MET A 126 21.60 -25.92 -9.61
C MET A 126 20.63 -24.74 -9.63
N LEU A 127 20.95 -23.66 -8.89
CA LEU A 127 20.17 -22.42 -8.93
C LEU A 127 20.17 -21.79 -10.33
N SER A 128 19.04 -21.21 -10.72
CA SER A 128 18.94 -20.40 -11.94
C SER A 128 19.74 -19.10 -11.81
N PHE A 129 20.18 -18.53 -12.93
CA PHE A 129 20.88 -17.24 -12.95
C PHE A 129 20.07 -16.14 -12.25
N ALA A 130 18.74 -16.13 -12.44
CA ALA A 130 17.83 -15.23 -11.75
C ALA A 130 17.90 -15.37 -10.22
N ALA A 131 17.92 -16.60 -9.70
CA ALA A 131 18.03 -16.87 -8.27
C ALA A 131 19.39 -16.47 -7.70
N VAL A 132 20.50 -16.77 -8.39
CA VAL A 132 21.84 -16.34 -7.98
C VAL A 132 21.95 -14.82 -7.90
N VAL A 133 21.49 -14.11 -8.95
CA VAL A 133 21.48 -12.63 -8.98
C VAL A 133 20.59 -12.07 -7.86
N SER A 134 19.36 -12.56 -7.70
CA SER A 134 18.44 -12.09 -6.66
C SER A 134 19.03 -12.25 -5.25
N ILE A 135 19.50 -13.46 -4.92
CA ILE A 135 20.07 -13.78 -3.60
C ILE A 135 21.31 -12.93 -3.31
N GLU A 136 22.24 -12.78 -4.26
CA GLU A 136 23.45 -12.00 -4.05
C GLU A 136 23.19 -10.49 -3.93
N GLN A 137 22.37 -9.89 -4.82
CA GLN A 137 22.12 -8.45 -4.72
C GLN A 137 21.35 -8.11 -3.43
N PHE A 138 20.31 -8.88 -3.09
CA PHE A 138 19.62 -8.66 -1.81
C PHE A 138 20.52 -8.95 -0.60
N SER A 139 21.48 -9.88 -0.69
CA SER A 139 22.47 -10.08 0.37
C SER A 139 23.38 -8.86 0.54
N ARG A 140 23.93 -8.32 -0.56
CA ARG A 140 24.79 -7.12 -0.53
C ARG A 140 24.04 -5.88 -0.02
N MET A 141 22.78 -5.71 -0.40
CA MET A 141 21.88 -4.66 0.11
C MET A 141 21.53 -4.86 1.60
N ASN A 142 21.44 -6.11 2.07
CA ASN A 142 21.33 -6.44 3.48
C ASN A 142 22.63 -6.21 4.30
N GLY A 143 23.77 -5.96 3.63
CA GLY A 143 25.10 -5.82 4.26
C GLY A 143 25.89 -7.14 4.39
N LEU A 144 25.47 -8.21 3.71
CA LEU A 144 26.07 -9.55 3.77
C LEU A 144 26.56 -10.04 2.40
N THR A 145 27.23 -11.19 2.37
CA THR A 145 27.46 -11.98 1.14
C THR A 145 26.37 -13.05 1.01
N GLY A 146 26.07 -13.50 -0.22
CA GLY A 146 25.12 -14.60 -0.46
C GLY A 146 25.44 -15.86 0.33
N GLU A 147 26.72 -16.22 0.46
CA GLU A 147 27.16 -17.37 1.27
C GLU A 147 26.78 -17.21 2.77
N LYS A 148 26.96 -16.01 3.35
CA LYS A 148 26.60 -15.72 4.74
C LYS A 148 25.09 -15.71 4.92
N MET A 149 24.34 -15.17 3.97
CA MET A 149 22.87 -15.17 4.01
C MET A 149 22.31 -16.60 3.95
N GLN A 150 22.83 -17.45 3.06
CA GLN A 150 22.46 -18.85 2.92
C GLN A 150 22.77 -19.65 4.20
N LYS A 151 23.94 -19.41 4.83
CA LYS A 151 24.29 -20.02 6.13
C LYS A 151 23.34 -19.61 7.25
N ILE A 152 22.97 -18.32 7.34
CA ILE A 152 22.00 -17.84 8.33
C ILE A 152 20.62 -18.46 8.08
N PHE A 153 20.16 -18.54 6.83
CA PHE A 153 18.86 -19.12 6.51
C PHE A 153 18.80 -20.61 6.89
N ARG A 154 19.83 -21.41 6.53
CA ARG A 154 19.95 -22.82 6.95
C ARG A 154 19.94 -23.03 8.47
N ALA A 155 20.30 -22.02 9.26
CA ALA A 155 20.26 -22.06 10.72
C ALA A 155 18.93 -21.60 11.35
N LEU A 156 18.00 -21.04 10.55
CA LEU A 156 16.70 -20.54 11.00
C LEU A 156 15.51 -21.46 10.67
N VAL A 157 15.65 -22.37 9.71
CA VAL A 157 14.54 -23.25 9.26
C VAL A 157 14.92 -24.74 9.21
N PRO A 158 13.95 -25.66 9.33
CA PRO A 158 14.14 -27.07 9.02
C PRO A 158 14.63 -27.32 7.58
N GLU A 159 15.29 -28.46 7.38
CA GLU A 159 15.86 -28.87 6.10
C GLU A 159 14.86 -28.93 4.94
N SER A 160 13.60 -29.32 5.22
CA SER A 160 12.51 -29.31 4.23
C SER A 160 12.24 -27.92 3.64
N LEU A 161 12.61 -26.84 4.34
CA LEU A 161 12.36 -25.46 3.92
C LEU A 161 13.60 -24.76 3.35
N TYR A 162 14.82 -25.06 3.85
CA TYR A 162 16.04 -24.49 3.24
C TYR A 162 16.44 -25.14 1.92
N ASN A 163 15.96 -26.35 1.62
CA ASN A 163 16.25 -27.03 0.36
C ASN A 163 15.45 -26.43 -0.81
N ASP A 164 14.24 -25.91 -0.57
CA ASP A 164 13.53 -25.10 -1.57
C ASP A 164 14.17 -23.70 -1.69
N ALA A 165 14.72 -23.45 -2.87
CA ALA A 165 15.38 -22.20 -3.20
C ALA A 165 14.42 -21.00 -3.30
N ARG A 166 13.10 -21.22 -3.50
CA ARG A 166 12.10 -20.15 -3.42
C ARG A 166 12.15 -19.46 -2.06
N ASN A 167 12.21 -20.25 -0.99
CA ASN A 167 12.25 -19.73 0.37
C ASN A 167 13.54 -18.94 0.66
N LEU A 168 14.66 -19.29 0.02
CA LEU A 168 15.91 -18.52 0.13
C LEU A 168 15.86 -17.20 -0.66
N VAL A 169 15.32 -17.21 -1.89
CA VAL A 169 15.06 -15.98 -2.68
C VAL A 169 14.14 -15.04 -1.91
N GLU A 170 13.05 -15.59 -1.38
CA GLU A 170 12.04 -14.91 -0.58
C GLU A 170 12.63 -14.33 0.72
N TYR A 171 13.39 -15.11 1.49
CA TYR A 171 14.08 -14.64 2.70
C TYR A 171 15.04 -13.49 2.41
N CYS A 172 15.85 -13.57 1.35
CA CYS A 172 16.76 -12.51 0.95
C CYS A 172 16.02 -11.20 0.66
N CYS A 173 14.94 -11.28 -0.13
CA CYS A 173 14.11 -10.14 -0.52
C CYS A 173 13.35 -9.54 0.67
N PHE A 174 12.60 -10.37 1.40
CA PHE A 174 11.74 -9.93 2.50
C PHE A 174 12.56 -9.38 3.68
N ARG A 175 13.77 -9.91 3.95
CA ARG A 175 14.67 -9.38 5.00
C ARG A 175 15.31 -8.03 4.64
N PHE A 176 15.33 -7.66 3.36
CA PHE A 176 15.61 -6.29 2.95
C PHE A 176 14.38 -5.40 3.16
N LEU A 177 13.23 -5.79 2.61
CA LEU A 177 11.98 -5.03 2.64
C LEU A 177 11.49 -4.75 4.08
N SER A 178 11.64 -5.70 5.00
CA SER A 178 11.20 -5.60 6.40
C SER A 178 11.90 -4.49 7.22
N ARG A 179 12.93 -3.85 6.67
CA ARG A 179 13.69 -2.77 7.32
C ARG A 179 13.01 -1.41 7.18
N ASP A 180 12.26 -1.20 6.10
CA ASP A 180 11.56 0.04 5.83
C ASP A 180 10.08 -0.08 6.21
N ASN A 181 9.52 1.03 6.71
CA ASN A 181 8.11 1.13 7.12
C ASN A 181 7.44 2.35 6.46
N SER A 182 7.93 2.77 5.30
CA SER A 182 7.40 3.92 4.56
C SER A 182 6.14 3.53 3.78
N ASP A 183 5.21 4.48 3.64
CA ASP A 183 3.96 4.38 2.85
C ASP A 183 4.19 3.92 1.40
N LEU A 184 5.37 4.21 0.84
CA LEU A 184 5.87 3.77 -0.46
C LEU A 184 7.38 3.49 -0.33
N HIS A 185 7.82 2.28 -0.68
CA HIS A 185 9.20 1.85 -0.42
C HIS A 185 10.24 2.71 -1.19
N PRO A 186 11.24 3.34 -0.52
CA PRO A 186 12.04 4.41 -1.10
C PRO A 186 12.87 4.01 -2.33
N SER A 187 13.44 2.79 -2.34
CA SER A 187 14.24 2.27 -3.46
C SER A 187 13.43 2.05 -4.75
N LEU A 188 12.08 2.15 -4.74
CA LEU A 188 11.29 2.06 -5.98
C LEU A 188 11.66 3.12 -7.01
N LYS A 189 12.25 4.25 -6.58
CA LYS A 189 12.78 5.29 -7.49
C LYS A 189 13.99 4.85 -8.30
N GLU A 190 14.67 3.78 -7.90
CA GLU A 190 15.92 3.33 -8.50
C GLU A 190 15.64 2.26 -9.58
N PRO A 191 16.03 2.48 -10.85
CA PRO A 191 15.86 1.47 -11.90
C PRO A 191 16.56 0.14 -11.59
N ALA A 192 17.60 0.14 -10.75
CA ALA A 192 18.20 -1.04 -10.13
C ALA A 192 17.14 -1.96 -9.52
N PHE A 193 16.39 -1.39 -8.58
CA PHE A 193 15.49 -2.09 -7.69
C PHE A 193 14.26 -2.56 -8.44
N GLN A 194 13.73 -1.72 -9.35
CA GLN A 194 12.65 -2.10 -10.25
C GLN A 194 13.03 -3.35 -11.07
N ARG A 195 14.23 -3.39 -11.67
CA ARG A 195 14.71 -4.57 -12.41
C ARG A 195 14.99 -5.77 -11.48
N LEU A 196 15.58 -5.54 -10.31
CA LEU A 196 15.87 -6.60 -9.33
C LEU A 196 14.61 -7.29 -8.81
N ILE A 197 13.53 -6.55 -8.56
CA ILE A 197 12.23 -7.13 -8.17
C ILE A 197 11.65 -7.99 -9.30
N PHE A 198 11.75 -7.56 -10.56
CA PHE A 198 11.35 -8.39 -11.70
C PHE A 198 12.16 -9.69 -11.79
N ILE A 199 13.49 -9.59 -11.71
CA ILE A 199 14.39 -10.75 -11.67
C ILE A 199 14.05 -11.68 -10.50
N THR A 200 13.65 -11.12 -9.36
CA THR A 200 13.27 -11.87 -8.15
C THR A 200 11.93 -12.59 -8.30
N MET A 201 10.97 -12.01 -9.02
CA MET A 201 9.73 -12.72 -9.37
C MET A 201 10.01 -13.89 -10.33
N VAL A 202 10.83 -13.69 -11.37
CA VAL A 202 11.26 -14.76 -12.28
C VAL A 202 12.05 -15.85 -11.52
N ALA A 203 12.91 -15.45 -10.58
CA ALA A 203 13.67 -16.36 -9.72
C ALA A 203 12.79 -17.16 -8.75
N TRP A 204 11.74 -16.55 -8.20
CA TRP A 204 10.80 -17.25 -7.32
C TRP A 204 9.93 -18.22 -8.12
N GLU A 205 9.53 -17.88 -9.35
CA GLU A 205 8.83 -18.82 -10.23
C GLU A 205 9.71 -20.02 -10.57
N ASN A 206 10.91 -19.76 -11.11
CA ASN A 206 11.85 -20.78 -11.62
C ASN A 206 13.24 -20.62 -10.95
N PRO A 207 13.41 -21.16 -9.72
CA PRO A 207 14.62 -20.95 -8.92
C PRO A 207 15.78 -21.88 -9.29
N TYR A 208 15.55 -22.91 -10.09
CA TYR A 208 16.55 -23.87 -10.55
C TYR A 208 16.74 -23.78 -12.07
N LEU A 209 17.89 -24.26 -12.55
CA LEU A 209 18.16 -24.42 -13.97
C LEU A 209 17.36 -25.60 -14.56
N GLU A 210 16.64 -25.37 -15.65
CA GLU A 210 15.98 -26.45 -16.40
C GLU A 210 17.02 -27.23 -17.24
N GLU A 211 17.02 -28.56 -17.16
CA GLU A 211 18.07 -29.41 -17.75
C GLU A 211 17.92 -29.66 -19.27
N LEU A 212 16.88 -29.10 -19.92
CA LEU A 212 16.58 -29.35 -21.33
C LEU A 212 16.59 -28.08 -22.20
N VAL A 213 16.98 -28.28 -23.46
CA VAL A 213 17.03 -27.32 -24.57
C VAL A 213 18.15 -26.27 -24.47
N ASN A 214 19.26 -26.57 -25.19
CA ASN A 214 20.25 -25.63 -25.72
C ASN A 214 20.94 -24.68 -24.71
N ALA A 215 22.19 -25.02 -24.35
CA ALA A 215 23.14 -24.16 -23.62
C ALA A 215 23.63 -22.91 -24.42
N SER A 216 22.74 -22.30 -25.19
CA SER A 216 22.93 -21.08 -25.98
C SER A 216 21.81 -20.05 -25.76
N GLU A 217 20.85 -20.31 -24.84
CA GLU A 217 20.16 -19.20 -24.17
C GLU A 217 21.19 -18.43 -23.33
N LYS A 218 21.84 -17.43 -23.94
CA LYS A 218 22.56 -16.36 -23.23
C LYS A 218 21.66 -15.84 -22.10
N ALA A 219 22.23 -15.48 -20.96
CA ALA A 219 21.56 -15.17 -19.69
C ALA A 219 20.72 -13.87 -19.68
N SER A 220 19.91 -13.65 -20.71
CA SER A 220 19.06 -12.48 -20.87
C SER A 220 17.72 -12.68 -20.14
N PHE A 221 17.31 -11.66 -19.39
CA PHE A 221 15.94 -11.55 -18.84
C PHE A 221 14.92 -11.09 -19.91
N GLN A 222 15.32 -11.05 -21.18
CA GLN A 222 14.52 -10.58 -22.30
C GLN A 222 13.62 -11.71 -22.79
N GLY A 223 12.30 -11.48 -22.80
CA GLY A 223 11.31 -12.49 -23.17
C GLY A 223 10.85 -13.40 -22.03
N LYS A 224 11.53 -13.42 -20.87
CA LYS A 224 10.98 -14.05 -19.66
C LYS A 224 9.78 -13.23 -19.16
N LEU A 225 8.72 -13.92 -18.74
CA LEU A 225 7.49 -13.35 -18.17
C LEU A 225 7.38 -13.73 -16.68
N VAL A 226 6.64 -12.95 -15.92
CA VAL A 226 6.25 -13.27 -14.54
C VAL A 226 4.79 -13.71 -14.51
N ARG A 227 4.51 -14.92 -14.02
CA ARG A 227 3.14 -15.42 -13.84
C ARG A 227 2.54 -15.03 -12.49
N GLU A 228 1.24 -15.29 -12.36
CA GLU A 228 0.40 -14.86 -11.24
C GLU A 228 1.01 -15.18 -9.87
N ALA A 229 1.40 -16.44 -9.63
CA ALA A 229 1.88 -16.89 -8.31
C ALA A 229 3.09 -16.08 -7.80
N ALA A 230 4.08 -15.82 -8.66
CA ALA A 230 5.26 -15.05 -8.29
C ALA A 230 4.95 -13.56 -8.07
N PHE A 231 4.06 -12.98 -8.89
CA PHE A 231 3.60 -11.60 -8.70
C PHE A 231 2.80 -11.43 -7.41
N VAL A 232 1.86 -12.35 -7.13
CA VAL A 232 1.02 -12.36 -5.93
C VAL A 232 1.84 -12.46 -4.64
N ARG A 233 2.96 -13.20 -4.66
CA ARG A 233 3.83 -13.37 -3.49
C ARG A 233 4.82 -12.23 -3.28
N ILE A 234 5.44 -11.70 -4.34
CA ILE A 234 6.52 -10.71 -4.21
C ILE A 234 6.02 -9.26 -4.30
N ALA A 235 4.99 -8.95 -5.09
CA ALA A 235 4.56 -7.55 -5.29
C ALA A 235 3.94 -6.90 -4.03
N PRO A 236 3.08 -7.56 -3.23
CA PRO A 236 2.51 -6.98 -2.01
C PRO A 236 3.49 -6.84 -0.84
N ALA A 237 4.63 -7.53 -0.90
CA ALA A 237 5.71 -7.39 0.08
C ALA A 237 6.37 -5.99 0.03
N ILE A 238 6.14 -5.23 -1.04
CA ILE A 238 6.77 -3.94 -1.30
C ILE A 238 5.75 -2.82 -1.06
N SER A 239 5.95 -2.03 -0.01
CA SER A 239 5.04 -0.95 0.38
C SER A 239 4.63 -0.06 -0.80
N GLY A 240 3.32 -0.01 -1.06
CA GLY A 240 2.68 0.80 -2.12
C GLY A 240 2.51 0.13 -3.49
N VAL A 241 3.17 -1.01 -3.75
CA VAL A 241 3.17 -1.66 -5.09
C VAL A 241 1.92 -2.49 -5.34
N ALA A 242 1.39 -3.17 -4.32
CA ALA A 242 0.15 -3.94 -4.37
C ALA A 242 -0.44 -4.10 -2.96
N ASP A 243 -1.77 -4.26 -2.86
CA ASP A 243 -2.42 -4.74 -1.63
C ASP A 243 -2.80 -6.23 -1.83
N GLN A 244 -2.63 -7.05 -0.80
CA GLN A 244 -2.88 -8.49 -0.86
C GLN A 244 -4.31 -8.88 -1.33
N PRO A 245 -5.38 -8.15 -0.97
CA PRO A 245 -6.73 -8.53 -1.42
C PRO A 245 -6.99 -8.25 -2.91
N THR A 246 -6.26 -7.31 -3.54
CA THR A 246 -6.49 -6.91 -4.95
C THR A 246 -5.34 -7.24 -5.90
N VAL A 247 -4.25 -7.86 -5.41
CA VAL A 247 -3.07 -8.20 -6.22
C VAL A 247 -3.38 -9.11 -7.43
N HIS A 248 -4.35 -10.01 -7.31
CA HIS A 248 -4.80 -10.86 -8.42
C HIS A 248 -5.49 -10.05 -9.53
N ASN A 249 -6.31 -9.07 -9.15
CA ASN A 249 -6.98 -8.16 -10.09
C ASN A 249 -5.97 -7.20 -10.75
N LEU A 250 -4.98 -6.73 -9.98
CA LEU A 250 -3.83 -5.98 -10.50
C LEU A 250 -2.99 -6.81 -11.48
N TYR A 251 -2.73 -8.09 -11.19
CA TYR A 251 -2.05 -9.00 -12.12
C TYR A 251 -2.84 -9.14 -13.43
N LYS A 252 -4.15 -9.43 -13.35
CA LYS A 252 -5.03 -9.55 -14.53
C LYS A 252 -5.04 -8.28 -15.37
N ALA A 253 -5.05 -7.10 -14.74
CA ALA A 253 -4.96 -5.81 -15.42
C ALA A 253 -3.60 -5.61 -16.12
N LEU A 254 -2.49 -5.92 -15.45
CA LEU A 254 -1.15 -5.76 -15.99
C LEU A 254 -0.82 -6.74 -17.11
N ALA A 255 -1.16 -8.03 -16.97
CA ALA A 255 -1.04 -9.01 -18.04
C ALA A 255 -1.99 -8.68 -19.21
N GLY A 256 -3.28 -8.53 -18.93
CA GLY A 256 -4.32 -8.54 -19.97
C GLY A 256 -4.44 -9.93 -20.56
N ASP A 257 -4.35 -10.04 -21.88
CA ASP A 257 -4.44 -11.31 -22.62
C ASP A 257 -3.07 -12.02 -22.82
N GLU A 258 -1.97 -11.45 -22.31
CA GLU A 258 -0.63 -12.07 -22.33
C GLU A 258 -0.48 -13.13 -21.19
N GLU A 259 0.33 -14.18 -21.41
CA GLU A 259 0.56 -15.26 -20.42
C GLU A 259 1.19 -14.81 -19.08
N GLY A 260 1.70 -13.58 -19.02
CA GLY A 260 2.31 -13.02 -17.83
C GLY A 260 2.80 -11.59 -18.02
N ILE A 261 3.33 -11.01 -16.95
CA ILE A 261 3.83 -9.64 -16.95
C ILE A 261 5.26 -9.64 -17.51
N SER A 262 5.49 -8.93 -18.60
CA SER A 262 6.83 -8.68 -19.15
C SER A 262 7.55 -7.54 -18.41
N LEU A 263 8.90 -7.55 -18.43
CA LEU A 263 9.73 -6.51 -17.78
C LEU A 263 9.32 -5.08 -18.22
N ARG A 264 8.96 -4.90 -19.49
CA ARG A 264 8.48 -3.61 -20.02
C ARG A 264 7.21 -3.14 -19.29
N VAL A 265 6.21 -4.00 -19.17
CA VAL A 265 4.92 -3.67 -18.50
C VAL A 265 5.16 -3.34 -17.03
N TRP A 266 6.00 -4.13 -16.35
CA TRP A 266 6.39 -3.87 -14.95
C TRP A 266 7.09 -2.52 -14.76
N LEU A 267 8.09 -2.18 -15.59
CA LEU A 267 8.80 -0.90 -15.50
C LEU A 267 7.88 0.29 -15.81
N THR A 268 6.98 0.15 -16.79
CA THR A 268 5.95 1.18 -17.06
C THR A 268 5.01 1.36 -15.87
N TYR A 269 4.54 0.26 -15.25
CA TYR A 269 3.66 0.31 -14.08
C TYR A 269 4.27 1.08 -12.91
N ILE A 270 5.51 0.75 -12.52
CA ILE A 270 6.19 1.47 -11.44
C ILE A 270 6.47 2.93 -11.83
N SER A 271 6.75 3.23 -13.10
CA SER A 271 6.91 4.61 -13.59
C SER A 271 5.63 5.44 -13.46
N GLU A 272 4.47 4.94 -13.90
CA GLU A 272 3.20 5.66 -13.76
C GLU A 272 2.76 5.79 -12.29
N LEU A 273 2.98 4.76 -11.47
CA LEU A 273 2.72 4.80 -10.03
C LEU A 273 3.55 5.90 -9.34
N LEU A 274 4.86 5.99 -9.63
CA LEU A 274 5.72 7.05 -9.10
C LEU A 274 5.26 8.44 -9.53
N LYS A 275 4.89 8.62 -10.81
CA LYS A 275 4.34 9.90 -11.32
C LYS A 275 3.06 10.32 -10.59
N VAL A 276 2.17 9.38 -10.25
CA VAL A 276 0.98 9.64 -9.43
C VAL A 276 1.38 10.16 -8.04
N HIS A 277 2.30 9.48 -7.35
CA HIS A 277 2.77 9.90 -6.02
C HIS A 277 3.56 11.21 -6.02
N GLU A 278 4.19 11.59 -7.13
CA GLU A 278 4.90 12.87 -7.31
C GLU A 278 3.96 14.01 -7.71
N GLY A 279 2.98 13.74 -8.58
CA GLY A 279 1.91 14.66 -8.95
C GLY A 279 1.10 15.10 -7.73
N ARG A 280 0.56 14.16 -6.94
CA ARG A 280 -0.24 14.48 -5.74
C ARG A 280 0.50 15.39 -4.76
N ARG A 281 1.78 15.07 -4.45
CA ARG A 281 2.62 15.91 -3.57
C ARG A 281 2.86 17.30 -4.17
N SER A 282 3.08 17.40 -5.48
CA SER A 282 3.28 18.68 -6.16
C SER A 282 2.02 19.57 -6.16
N TYR A 283 0.83 18.98 -6.30
CA TYR A 283 -0.44 19.71 -6.26
C TYR A 283 -0.82 20.20 -4.85
N GLN A 284 -0.65 19.36 -3.82
CA GLN A 284 -0.90 19.75 -2.41
C GLN A 284 -0.09 21.01 -2.02
N ILE A 285 1.18 21.06 -2.43
CA ILE A 285 2.10 22.18 -2.13
C ILE A 285 1.74 23.45 -2.90
N ARG A 286 1.11 23.35 -4.08
CA ARG A 286 0.87 24.49 -4.99
C ARG A 286 -0.52 25.10 -4.88
N GLU A 287 -1.58 24.30 -4.87
CA GLU A 287 -2.95 24.81 -5.04
C GLU A 287 -3.72 24.97 -3.71
N TYR A 288 -3.50 24.07 -2.73
CA TYR A 288 -4.30 24.04 -1.51
C TYR A 288 -3.46 23.88 -0.24
N PRO A 289 -2.54 24.82 0.08
CA PRO A 289 -1.75 24.77 1.32
C PRO A 289 -2.61 24.85 2.59
N GLN A 290 -3.87 25.27 2.49
CA GLN A 290 -4.82 25.33 3.62
C GLN A 290 -5.40 23.97 4.02
N LEU A 291 -5.32 22.94 3.16
CA LEU A 291 -5.76 21.57 3.46
C LEU A 291 -4.71 20.82 4.29
N TYR A 292 -4.35 21.34 5.46
CA TYR A 292 -3.35 20.74 6.35
C TYR A 292 -3.77 19.37 6.94
N GLU A 293 -5.08 19.07 6.94
CA GLU A 293 -5.65 17.85 7.51
C GLU A 293 -6.20 16.85 6.46
N GLU A 294 -6.10 17.14 5.17
CA GLU A 294 -6.68 16.32 4.10
C GLU A 294 -5.71 16.15 2.93
N ARG A 295 -5.50 14.91 2.47
CA ARG A 295 -4.56 14.57 1.40
C ARG A 295 -5.30 14.46 0.06
N ILE A 296 -4.88 15.21 -0.95
CA ILE A 296 -5.46 15.19 -2.31
C ILE A 296 -5.13 13.87 -3.02
N LEU A 297 -6.17 13.20 -3.53
CA LEU A 297 -6.10 11.88 -4.17
C LEU A 297 -6.32 11.93 -5.68
N CYS A 298 -7.26 12.78 -6.13
CA CYS A 298 -7.54 13.00 -7.54
C CYS A 298 -8.06 14.43 -7.79
N ILE A 299 -7.74 14.99 -8.94
CA ILE A 299 -8.30 16.24 -9.46
C ILE A 299 -8.82 15.95 -10.88
N ALA A 300 -10.09 16.22 -11.13
CA ALA A 300 -10.65 16.11 -12.48
C ALA A 300 -10.15 17.27 -13.36
N PRO A 301 -9.63 17.00 -14.57
CA PRO A 301 -9.07 18.03 -15.45
C PRO A 301 -10.17 18.93 -16.05
N SER A 302 -10.43 20.05 -15.37
CA SER A 302 -11.43 21.08 -15.73
C SER A 302 -11.30 21.61 -17.16
N ASN A 303 -10.07 21.80 -17.64
CA ASN A 303 -9.78 22.65 -18.81
C ASN A 303 -10.11 22.01 -20.17
N LYS A 304 -10.53 20.74 -20.21
CA LYS A 304 -10.89 20.02 -21.45
C LYS A 304 -12.13 19.14 -21.34
N ARG A 305 -12.44 18.59 -20.16
CA ARG A 305 -13.65 17.79 -19.92
C ARG A 305 -14.13 17.99 -18.46
N PRO A 306 -14.76 19.13 -18.12
CA PRO A 306 -15.25 19.39 -16.77
C PRO A 306 -16.25 18.32 -16.31
N VAL A 307 -16.43 18.22 -14.98
CA VAL A 307 -17.49 17.41 -14.39
C VAL A 307 -18.75 18.27 -14.29
N LEU A 308 -19.93 17.70 -14.58
CA LEU A 308 -21.19 18.43 -14.43
C LEU A 308 -21.88 18.01 -13.13
N LYS A 309 -22.05 18.94 -12.17
CA LYS A 309 -22.90 18.72 -11.00
C LYS A 309 -24.35 18.95 -11.39
N TRP A 310 -25.19 17.94 -11.24
CA TRP A 310 -26.63 18.02 -11.51
C TRP A 310 -27.40 18.45 -10.26
N GLU A 311 -28.23 19.47 -10.40
CA GLU A 311 -29.03 20.07 -9.32
C GLU A 311 -30.30 20.70 -9.91
N ASN A 312 -31.49 20.31 -9.43
CA ASN A 312 -32.79 20.80 -9.92
C ASN A 312 -32.95 20.77 -11.45
N ASN A 313 -32.56 19.64 -12.08
CA ASN A 313 -32.50 19.43 -13.54
C ASN A 313 -31.58 20.39 -14.33
N MET A 314 -30.76 21.21 -13.66
CA MET A 314 -29.68 22.00 -14.25
C MET A 314 -28.33 21.30 -14.05
N ALA A 315 -27.44 21.39 -15.03
CA ALA A 315 -26.10 20.82 -14.97
C ALA A 315 -25.04 21.94 -14.92
N TRP A 316 -24.26 21.98 -13.85
CA TRP A 316 -23.25 23.02 -13.59
C TRP A 316 -21.85 22.47 -13.88
N PRO A 317 -21.06 23.04 -14.81
CA PRO A 317 -19.70 22.58 -15.08
C PRO A 317 -18.72 23.03 -13.98
N GLY A 318 -17.78 22.16 -13.60
CA GLY A 318 -16.79 22.47 -12.57
C GLY A 318 -15.52 21.61 -12.58
N LYS A 319 -14.58 22.01 -11.72
CA LYS A 319 -13.43 21.21 -11.25
C LYS A 319 -13.91 20.37 -10.06
N LEU A 320 -13.43 19.13 -9.98
CA LEU A 320 -13.76 18.19 -8.91
C LEU A 320 -12.45 17.70 -8.26
N THR A 321 -12.34 17.83 -6.94
CA THR A 321 -11.15 17.42 -6.17
C THR A 321 -11.56 16.43 -5.08
N LEU A 322 -10.92 15.27 -5.04
CA LEU A 322 -11.15 14.23 -4.02
C LEU A 322 -9.97 14.21 -3.03
N THR A 323 -10.29 14.18 -1.74
CA THR A 323 -9.33 13.99 -0.64
C THR A 323 -9.58 12.66 0.08
N ASP A 324 -8.77 12.34 1.10
CA ASP A 324 -8.99 11.19 1.98
C ASP A 324 -10.10 11.39 3.03
N LYS A 325 -10.83 12.51 3.02
CA LYS A 325 -12.02 12.74 3.87
C LYS A 325 -13.24 13.29 3.13
N ALA A 326 -13.08 13.95 1.99
CA ALA A 326 -14.14 14.76 1.38
C ALA A 326 -14.01 14.87 -0.15
N ILE A 327 -15.07 15.36 -0.78
CA ILE A 327 -15.08 15.71 -2.19
C ILE A 327 -15.52 17.17 -2.37
N TYR A 328 -14.76 17.91 -3.17
CA TYR A 328 -14.92 19.34 -3.39
C TYR A 328 -15.31 19.61 -4.83
N PHE A 329 -16.31 20.47 -5.04
CA PHE A 329 -16.77 20.89 -6.35
C PHE A 329 -16.67 22.42 -6.50
N GLU A 330 -15.92 22.86 -7.51
CA GLU A 330 -15.64 24.27 -7.81
C GLU A 330 -16.25 24.63 -9.16
N ALA A 331 -17.31 25.46 -9.15
CA ALA A 331 -18.10 25.76 -10.33
C ALA A 331 -17.42 26.79 -11.25
N ILE A 332 -17.37 26.51 -12.56
CA ILE A 332 -16.81 27.39 -13.58
C ILE A 332 -17.86 28.46 -13.92
N GLY A 333 -17.73 29.64 -13.29
CA GLY A 333 -18.63 30.77 -13.47
C GLY A 333 -18.14 31.82 -14.48
N LEU A 334 -19.08 32.59 -15.04
CA LEU A 334 -18.78 33.74 -15.90
C LEU A 334 -18.18 34.95 -15.15
N SER A 335 -18.27 34.96 -13.81
CA SER A 335 -17.90 36.08 -12.95
C SER A 335 -16.89 35.67 -11.86
N GLY A 336 -15.79 35.03 -12.28
CA GLY A 336 -14.73 34.57 -11.38
C GLY A 336 -14.95 33.16 -10.82
N HIS A 337 -13.98 32.68 -10.04
CA HIS A 337 -14.09 31.41 -9.30
C HIS A 337 -15.07 31.59 -8.14
N ARG A 338 -15.88 30.57 -7.85
CA ARG A 338 -16.73 30.50 -6.65
C ARG A 338 -16.06 29.61 -5.62
N ASP A 339 -16.29 29.87 -4.34
CA ASP A 339 -15.79 29.03 -3.25
C ASP A 339 -16.19 27.55 -3.46
N PRO A 340 -15.27 26.59 -3.26
CA PRO A 340 -15.53 25.18 -3.53
C PRO A 340 -16.50 24.59 -2.51
N ILE A 341 -17.59 24.00 -2.99
CA ILE A 341 -18.56 23.31 -2.14
C ILE A 341 -17.94 22.00 -1.67
N ARG A 342 -17.90 21.75 -0.36
CA ARG A 342 -17.40 20.50 0.25
C ARG A 342 -18.56 19.56 0.59
N LEU A 343 -18.48 18.30 0.15
CA LEU A 343 -19.26 17.19 0.68
C LEU A 343 -18.34 16.28 1.50
N ASP A 344 -18.72 16.01 2.74
CA ASP A 344 -17.96 15.16 3.66
C ASP A 344 -18.24 13.69 3.37
N LEU A 345 -17.18 12.88 3.15
CA LEU A 345 -17.26 11.45 2.87
C LEU A 345 -16.98 10.56 4.11
N THR A 346 -16.71 11.17 5.28
CA THR A 346 -16.51 10.43 6.55
C THR A 346 -17.81 10.04 7.24
N ARG A 347 -18.96 10.52 6.74
CA ARG A 347 -20.28 10.29 7.34
C ARG A 347 -20.73 8.84 7.17
N HIS A 348 -21.24 8.25 8.25
CA HIS A 348 -21.90 6.94 8.20
C HIS A 348 -23.16 6.98 7.33
N GLY A 349 -23.50 5.85 6.69
CA GLY A 349 -24.71 5.70 5.87
C GLY A 349 -24.63 6.34 4.48
N LEU A 350 -23.45 6.83 4.07
CA LEU A 350 -23.22 7.24 2.69
C LEU A 350 -23.12 6.04 1.75
N ARG A 351 -23.67 6.18 0.54
CA ARG A 351 -23.55 5.21 -0.55
C ARG A 351 -23.24 5.93 -1.85
N VAL A 352 -22.66 5.21 -2.81
CA VAL A 352 -22.30 5.77 -4.11
C VAL A 352 -22.62 4.78 -5.24
N GLU A 353 -23.46 5.21 -6.17
CA GLU A 353 -24.07 4.37 -7.21
C GLU A 353 -23.81 4.94 -8.59
N LYS A 354 -23.75 4.08 -9.61
CA LYS A 354 -23.67 4.50 -11.01
C LYS A 354 -25.06 4.99 -11.44
N ALA A 355 -25.13 6.22 -11.94
CA ALA A 355 -26.38 6.94 -12.18
C ALA A 355 -26.54 7.31 -13.66
N LYS A 356 -27.81 7.33 -14.09
CA LYS A 356 -28.22 7.80 -15.42
C LYS A 356 -28.81 9.19 -15.33
N VAL A 357 -28.42 10.06 -16.26
CA VAL A 357 -28.79 11.49 -16.31
C VAL A 357 -29.19 11.92 -17.72
N GLY A 358 -29.75 13.12 -17.85
CA GLY A 358 -30.12 13.70 -19.13
C GLY A 358 -31.01 14.93 -18.97
N PRO A 359 -31.17 15.72 -20.05
CA PRO A 359 -31.95 16.95 -20.03
C PRO A 359 -33.40 16.69 -19.59
N PHE A 360 -33.97 17.63 -18.84
CA PHE A 360 -35.33 17.57 -18.29
C PHE A 360 -35.62 16.34 -17.40
N GLY A 361 -34.59 15.67 -16.87
CA GLY A 361 -34.72 14.47 -16.04
C GLY A 361 -34.86 13.16 -16.83
N ALA A 362 -34.65 13.19 -18.15
CA ALA A 362 -34.67 11.98 -18.97
C ALA A 362 -33.48 11.06 -18.65
N VAL A 363 -33.75 9.76 -18.45
CA VAL A 363 -32.78 8.77 -17.95
C VAL A 363 -31.95 8.18 -19.10
N LEU A 364 -31.20 9.05 -19.81
CA LEU A 364 -30.63 8.75 -21.13
C LEU A 364 -29.16 8.32 -21.12
N PHE A 365 -28.31 9.06 -20.41
CA PHE A 365 -26.86 8.89 -20.45
C PHE A 365 -26.38 8.16 -19.20
N ASP A 366 -25.69 7.03 -19.40
CA ASP A 366 -25.09 6.23 -18.33
C ASP A 366 -23.70 6.78 -17.95
N SER A 367 -23.67 8.08 -17.63
CA SER A 367 -22.47 8.92 -17.54
C SER A 367 -22.18 9.47 -16.14
N ALA A 368 -23.05 9.20 -15.16
CA ALA A 368 -22.99 9.86 -13.85
C ALA A 368 -22.77 8.91 -12.66
N VAL A 369 -22.48 9.53 -11.52
CA VAL A 369 -22.35 8.92 -10.20
C VAL A 369 -23.25 9.70 -9.25
N SER A 370 -24.09 9.01 -8.48
CA SER A 370 -24.91 9.62 -7.42
C SER A 370 -24.38 9.22 -6.05
N ILE A 371 -24.18 10.22 -5.19
CA ILE A 371 -23.88 10.02 -3.76
C ILE A 371 -25.18 10.26 -2.99
N THR A 372 -25.53 9.30 -2.14
CA THR A 372 -26.76 9.29 -1.33
C THR A 372 -26.41 9.08 0.15
N SER A 373 -27.35 9.39 1.04
CA SER A 373 -27.29 9.06 2.46
C SER A 373 -28.53 8.26 2.83
N ASP A 374 -28.43 7.34 3.79
CA ASP A 374 -29.60 6.69 4.41
C ASP A 374 -30.64 7.72 4.95
N THR A 375 -30.24 8.97 5.20
CA THR A 375 -31.11 10.09 5.58
C THR A 375 -31.56 11.01 4.44
N GLU A 376 -30.86 11.04 3.31
CA GLU A 376 -31.06 12.01 2.22
C GLU A 376 -30.95 11.32 0.86
N SER A 377 -32.10 11.20 0.18
CA SER A 377 -32.27 10.35 -1.01
C SER A 377 -31.28 10.63 -2.15
N LYS A 378 -30.84 11.89 -2.34
CA LYS A 378 -29.76 12.28 -3.26
C LYS A 378 -29.04 13.51 -2.68
N LEU A 379 -27.79 13.35 -2.29
CA LEU A 379 -26.92 14.48 -1.90
C LEU A 379 -26.39 15.17 -3.16
N TRP A 380 -25.55 14.47 -3.92
CA TRP A 380 -24.88 15.00 -5.12
C TRP A 380 -25.03 14.02 -6.29
N VAL A 381 -25.20 14.56 -7.50
CA VAL A 381 -25.12 13.79 -8.75
C VAL A 381 -24.06 14.44 -9.64
N LEU A 382 -23.06 13.67 -10.05
CA LEU A 382 -21.88 14.13 -10.78
C LEU A 382 -21.76 13.38 -12.10
N GLU A 383 -21.83 14.08 -13.23
CA GLU A 383 -21.67 13.52 -14.57
C GLU A 383 -20.24 13.68 -15.10
N PHE A 384 -19.71 12.57 -15.59
CA PHE A 384 -18.37 12.43 -16.16
C PHE A 384 -18.47 12.15 -17.65
N VAL A 385 -18.76 13.19 -18.44
CA VAL A 385 -18.87 13.10 -19.91
C VAL A 385 -17.61 12.44 -20.48
N ASP A 386 -17.77 11.25 -21.07
CA ASP A 386 -16.69 10.42 -21.60
C ASP A 386 -16.93 10.11 -23.07
N LEU A 387 -16.31 10.93 -23.93
CA LEU A 387 -16.30 10.75 -25.38
C LEU A 387 -15.09 9.93 -25.86
N GLY A 388 -14.33 9.30 -24.96
CA GLY A 388 -13.05 8.65 -25.24
C GLY A 388 -12.96 7.18 -24.86
N GLY A 389 -13.93 6.64 -24.12
CA GLY A 389 -13.86 5.28 -23.57
C GLY A 389 -12.84 5.17 -22.43
N GLU A 390 -12.58 6.26 -21.71
CA GLU A 390 -11.59 6.33 -20.62
C GLU A 390 -12.14 5.84 -19.27
N MET A 391 -13.36 5.29 -19.28
CA MET A 391 -14.14 4.80 -18.14
C MET A 391 -14.24 5.83 -17.00
N ARG A 392 -14.33 7.14 -17.34
CA ARG A 392 -14.19 8.24 -16.38
C ARG A 392 -15.15 8.12 -15.21
N ARG A 393 -16.43 7.85 -15.50
CA ARG A 393 -17.49 7.62 -14.50
C ARG A 393 -17.12 6.48 -13.55
N ASP A 394 -16.73 5.33 -14.10
CA ASP A 394 -16.49 4.10 -13.34
C ASP A 394 -15.23 4.17 -12.49
N VAL A 395 -14.19 4.84 -12.98
CA VAL A 395 -12.98 5.14 -12.22
C VAL A 395 -13.26 6.12 -11.07
N TRP A 396 -14.06 7.16 -11.29
CA TRP A 396 -14.48 8.07 -10.21
C TRP A 396 -15.47 7.43 -9.23
N HIS A 397 -16.34 6.53 -9.70
CA HIS A 397 -17.18 5.69 -8.84
C HIS A 397 -16.31 4.84 -7.90
N ALA A 398 -15.29 4.16 -8.42
CA ALA A 398 -14.35 3.38 -7.60
C ALA A 398 -13.55 4.26 -6.62
N PHE A 399 -13.06 5.43 -7.03
CA PHE A 399 -12.35 6.34 -6.12
C PHE A 399 -13.23 6.82 -4.94
N ILE A 400 -14.49 7.19 -5.20
CA ILE A 400 -15.41 7.65 -4.16
C ILE A 400 -15.85 6.48 -3.28
N SER A 401 -16.10 5.30 -3.87
CA SER A 401 -16.43 4.06 -3.15
C SER A 401 -15.33 3.69 -2.16
N GLU A 402 -14.06 3.78 -2.57
CA GLU A 402 -12.92 3.45 -1.73
C GLU A 402 -12.78 4.36 -0.51
N VAL A 403 -13.04 5.67 -0.66
CA VAL A 403 -12.98 6.63 0.47
C VAL A 403 -14.13 6.38 1.46
N ILE A 404 -15.35 6.11 0.97
CA ILE A 404 -16.50 5.78 1.83
C ILE A 404 -16.27 4.44 2.56
N ALA A 405 -15.86 3.40 1.82
CA ALA A 405 -15.60 2.07 2.37
C ALA A 405 -14.43 2.07 3.37
N LEU A 406 -13.41 2.90 3.17
CA LEU A 406 -12.34 3.13 4.14
C LEU A 406 -12.88 3.66 5.48
N HIS A 407 -13.71 4.72 5.47
CA HIS A 407 -14.22 5.30 6.71
C HIS A 407 -15.20 4.38 7.43
N LYS A 408 -15.99 3.61 6.67
CA LYS A 408 -16.80 2.51 7.21
C LYS A 408 -15.92 1.41 7.83
N PHE A 409 -14.85 0.98 7.17
CA PHE A 409 -13.89 0.01 7.72
C PHE A 409 -13.24 0.51 9.02
N ILE A 410 -12.82 1.78 9.07
CA ILE A 410 -12.28 2.40 10.28
C ILE A 410 -13.33 2.43 11.40
N HIS A 411 -14.60 2.65 11.08
CA HIS A 411 -15.68 2.58 12.07
C HIS A 411 -15.91 1.14 12.58
N ASP A 412 -16.08 0.18 11.68
CA ASP A 412 -16.52 -1.19 12.01
C ASP A 412 -15.41 -2.05 12.65
N TYR A 413 -14.14 -1.79 12.33
CA TYR A 413 -13.00 -2.61 12.75
C TYR A 413 -11.87 -1.79 13.41
N GLY A 414 -12.02 -0.48 13.56
CA GLY A 414 -11.09 0.36 14.31
C GLY A 414 -11.50 0.52 15.79
N PRO A 415 -10.54 0.89 16.66
CA PRO A 415 -10.83 1.53 17.94
C PRO A 415 -11.49 2.89 17.73
N GLU A 416 -12.19 3.37 18.76
CA GLU A 416 -12.76 4.71 18.81
C GLU A 416 -11.63 5.77 18.95
N ASP A 417 -11.85 6.98 18.42
CA ASP A 417 -10.77 7.99 18.30
C ASP A 417 -10.25 8.51 19.65
N ASP A 418 -11.01 8.32 20.73
CA ASP A 418 -10.73 8.67 22.11
C ASP A 418 -10.39 7.46 23.02
N ASP A 419 -10.22 6.26 22.45
CA ASP A 419 -9.88 5.05 23.22
C ASP A 419 -8.45 5.08 23.80
N GLU A 420 -8.32 5.30 25.11
CA GLU A 420 -7.04 5.30 25.85
C GLU A 420 -6.17 4.03 25.65
N SER A 421 -6.77 2.88 25.30
CA SER A 421 -6.02 1.64 25.04
C SER A 421 -5.17 1.69 23.76
N LEU A 422 -5.36 2.69 22.90
CA LEU A 422 -4.43 3.04 21.83
C LEU A 422 -3.00 3.28 22.34
N PHE A 423 -2.83 3.64 23.62
CA PHE A 423 -1.53 3.79 24.29
C PHE A 423 -1.00 2.48 24.92
N HIS A 424 -1.84 1.45 25.05
CA HIS A 424 -1.45 0.14 25.59
C HIS A 424 -0.85 -0.80 24.53
N VAL A 425 -1.16 -0.59 23.25
CA VAL A 425 -0.70 -1.42 22.12
C VAL A 425 0.25 -0.60 21.23
N TYR A 426 1.48 -1.07 21.06
CA TYR A 426 2.53 -0.30 20.39
C TYR A 426 2.20 -0.03 18.91
N GLY A 427 1.98 1.24 18.58
CA GLY A 427 1.72 1.67 17.22
C GLY A 427 0.24 1.65 16.82
N ALA A 428 -0.68 1.25 17.71
CA ALA A 428 -2.12 1.26 17.43
C ALA A 428 -2.62 2.67 17.06
N GLN A 429 -2.09 3.72 17.69
CA GLN A 429 -2.37 5.12 17.39
C GLN A 429 -2.00 5.54 15.95
N LYS A 430 -1.20 4.75 15.22
CA LYS A 430 -0.93 4.95 13.78
C LYS A 430 -1.87 4.16 12.88
N GLY A 431 -2.73 3.30 13.41
CA GLY A 431 -3.54 2.35 12.63
C GLY A 431 -4.52 3.01 11.67
N LYS A 432 -5.21 4.08 12.11
CA LYS A 432 -6.09 4.90 11.26
C LYS A 432 -5.32 5.45 10.05
N GLY A 433 -4.15 6.05 10.29
CA GLY A 433 -3.26 6.54 9.22
C GLY A 433 -2.77 5.43 8.27
N ARG A 434 -2.40 4.26 8.80
CA ARG A 434 -2.00 3.09 7.99
C ARG A 434 -3.13 2.58 7.09
N ALA A 435 -4.36 2.51 7.60
CA ALA A 435 -5.54 2.14 6.83
C ALA A 435 -5.82 3.16 5.71
N THR A 436 -5.83 4.46 6.03
CA THR A 436 -6.02 5.52 5.04
C THR A 436 -4.94 5.51 3.96
N THR A 437 -3.66 5.34 4.32
CA THR A 437 -2.57 5.19 3.34
C THR A 437 -2.80 3.98 2.41
N GLY A 438 -3.36 2.86 2.90
CA GLY A 438 -3.78 1.73 2.07
C GLY A 438 -4.75 2.13 0.96
N ALA A 439 -5.83 2.84 1.30
CA ALA A 439 -6.80 3.36 0.33
C ALA A 439 -6.16 4.34 -0.68
N ILE A 440 -5.28 5.24 -0.20
CA ILE A 440 -4.54 6.19 -1.05
C ILE A 440 -3.65 5.46 -2.06
N ASN A 441 -3.00 4.36 -1.65
CA ASN A 441 -2.17 3.51 -2.50
C ASN A 441 -3.03 2.66 -3.46
N SER A 442 -4.19 2.18 -3.04
CA SER A 442 -5.20 1.55 -3.92
C SER A 442 -5.64 2.49 -5.04
N ILE A 443 -6.05 3.72 -4.71
CA ILE A 443 -6.42 4.76 -5.68
C ILE A 443 -5.22 5.15 -6.57
N ALA A 444 -3.98 5.12 -6.05
CA ALA A 444 -2.77 5.41 -6.84
C ALA A 444 -2.50 4.35 -7.93
N ARG A 445 -2.67 3.07 -7.59
CA ARG A 445 -2.48 1.96 -8.54
C ARG A 445 -3.57 1.94 -9.62
N LEU A 446 -4.82 2.23 -9.26
CA LEU A 446 -5.90 2.42 -10.24
C LEU A 446 -5.63 3.61 -11.19
N GLN A 447 -5.08 4.72 -10.69
CA GLN A 447 -4.63 5.84 -11.54
C GLN A 447 -3.47 5.47 -12.48
N ALA A 448 -2.48 4.71 -11.99
CA ALA A 448 -1.39 4.20 -12.83
C ALA A 448 -1.92 3.31 -13.98
N LEU A 449 -2.84 2.38 -13.67
CA LEU A 449 -3.50 1.54 -14.66
C LEU A 449 -4.37 2.34 -15.67
N GLN A 450 -5.02 3.42 -15.24
CA GLN A 450 -5.74 4.33 -16.14
C GLN A 450 -4.77 5.01 -17.14
N PHE A 451 -3.61 5.50 -16.69
CA PHE A 451 -2.60 6.07 -17.59
C PHE A 451 -1.98 5.02 -18.53
N MET A 452 -1.82 3.78 -18.07
CA MET A 452 -1.40 2.64 -18.90
C MET A 452 -2.50 2.13 -19.86
N ARG A 453 -3.74 2.60 -19.74
CA ARG A 453 -4.94 2.07 -20.44
C ARG A 453 -5.14 0.57 -20.23
N LYS A 454 -4.82 0.08 -19.02
CA LYS A 454 -4.97 -1.31 -18.58
C LYS A 454 -5.95 -1.38 -17.39
N LEU A 455 -7.15 -0.87 -17.61
CA LEU A 455 -8.25 -0.97 -16.64
C LEU A 455 -8.97 -2.32 -16.79
N LEU A 456 -9.60 -2.79 -15.70
CA LEU A 456 -10.60 -3.85 -15.75
C LEU A 456 -11.98 -3.26 -16.06
N GLU A 457 -12.89 -4.10 -16.57
CA GLU A 457 -14.30 -3.79 -16.81
C GLU A 457 -15.01 -3.19 -15.57
N ASP A 458 -14.57 -3.63 -14.39
CA ASP A 458 -14.97 -3.07 -13.10
C ASP A 458 -13.74 -2.53 -12.34
N PRO A 459 -13.52 -1.21 -12.35
CA PRO A 459 -12.46 -0.55 -11.59
C PRO A 459 -12.54 -0.75 -10.07
N THR A 460 -13.68 -1.13 -9.50
CA THR A 460 -13.80 -1.34 -8.04
C THR A 460 -12.98 -2.56 -7.58
N LYS A 461 -12.83 -3.58 -8.43
CA LYS A 461 -12.01 -4.79 -8.15
C LYS A 461 -10.52 -4.48 -7.91
N LEU A 462 -10.05 -3.27 -8.21
CA LEU A 462 -8.64 -2.85 -8.06
C LEU A 462 -8.34 -2.11 -6.74
N VAL A 463 -9.37 -1.65 -6.02
CA VAL A 463 -9.25 -0.84 -4.80
C VAL A 463 -9.72 -1.63 -3.56
N GLN A 464 -8.95 -1.59 -2.48
CA GLN A 464 -9.01 -2.61 -1.42
C GLN A 464 -10.31 -2.63 -0.62
N PHE A 465 -10.77 -1.48 -0.12
CA PHE A 465 -11.88 -1.45 0.83
C PHE A 465 -13.24 -1.65 0.15
N SER A 466 -13.49 -1.02 -1.00
CA SER A 466 -14.76 -1.21 -1.70
C SER A 466 -14.87 -2.57 -2.38
N TYR A 467 -13.78 -3.18 -2.87
CA TYR A 467 -13.81 -4.59 -3.32
C TYR A 467 -14.22 -5.55 -2.19
N LEU A 468 -13.63 -5.39 -1.00
CA LEU A 468 -13.87 -6.28 0.14
C LEU A 468 -15.25 -6.10 0.81
N GLU A 469 -15.94 -4.98 0.57
CA GLU A 469 -17.32 -4.77 1.04
C GLU A 469 -18.31 -5.73 0.35
N TYR A 470 -18.09 -6.04 -0.94
CA TYR A 470 -18.98 -6.92 -1.73
C TYR A 470 -18.40 -8.32 -1.97
N ALA A 471 -17.12 -8.55 -1.69
CA ALA A 471 -16.50 -9.86 -1.85
C ALA A 471 -17.00 -10.88 -0.81
N PRO A 472 -17.34 -12.12 -1.20
CA PRO A 472 -17.68 -13.17 -0.24
C PRO A 472 -16.45 -13.49 0.61
N TYR A 473 -16.64 -13.70 1.91
CA TYR A 473 -15.55 -13.82 2.90
C TYR A 473 -14.75 -12.51 3.16
N GLY A 474 -15.04 -11.40 2.47
CA GLY A 474 -14.32 -10.12 2.60
C GLY A 474 -14.28 -9.55 4.02
N HIS A 475 -15.30 -9.84 4.84
CA HIS A 475 -15.32 -9.49 6.26
C HIS A 475 -14.18 -10.14 7.07
N VAL A 476 -13.76 -11.37 6.75
CA VAL A 476 -12.61 -12.01 7.41
C VAL A 476 -11.30 -11.33 6.95
N VAL A 477 -11.23 -10.90 5.70
CA VAL A 477 -10.10 -10.10 5.21
C VAL A 477 -10.02 -8.76 5.95
N PHE A 478 -11.14 -8.05 6.14
CA PHE A 478 -11.19 -6.85 7.00
C PHE A 478 -10.70 -7.12 8.42
N GLN A 479 -11.12 -8.22 9.06
CA GLN A 479 -10.62 -8.59 10.38
C GLN A 479 -9.08 -8.74 10.40
N THR A 480 -8.50 -9.42 9.41
CA THR A 480 -7.03 -9.54 9.31
C THR A 480 -6.33 -8.21 8.99
N LEU A 481 -6.95 -7.34 8.18
CA LEU A 481 -6.47 -5.99 7.92
C LEU A 481 -6.51 -5.13 9.19
N ALA A 482 -7.52 -5.29 10.05
CA ALA A 482 -7.62 -4.57 11.32
C ALA A 482 -6.50 -4.96 12.30
N VAL A 483 -6.20 -6.27 12.41
CA VAL A 483 -5.04 -6.78 13.16
C VAL A 483 -3.73 -6.21 12.56
N LYS A 484 -3.59 -6.21 11.23
CA LYS A 484 -2.44 -5.59 10.53
C LYS A 484 -2.32 -4.08 10.79
N TYR A 485 -3.42 -3.32 10.86
CA TYR A 485 -3.37 -1.86 11.03
C TYR A 485 -3.27 -1.39 12.49
N TRP A 486 -4.02 -1.97 13.43
CA TRP A 486 -4.02 -1.54 14.84
C TRP A 486 -3.26 -2.47 15.79
N GLY A 487 -3.09 -3.74 15.45
CA GLY A 487 -2.37 -4.69 16.30
C GLY A 487 -0.89 -4.34 16.49
N GLY A 488 -0.36 -4.64 17.66
CA GLY A 488 1.06 -4.46 18.01
C GLY A 488 1.42 -5.10 19.36
N PRO A 489 2.70 -5.09 19.76
CA PRO A 489 3.10 -5.55 21.09
C PRO A 489 2.43 -4.76 22.23
N LEU A 490 2.03 -5.44 23.31
CA LEU A 490 1.53 -4.77 24.51
C LEU A 490 2.66 -4.03 25.23
N VAL A 491 2.41 -2.76 25.56
CA VAL A 491 3.35 -1.83 26.21
C VAL A 491 3.16 -1.82 27.72
N THR A 492 1.91 -1.85 28.17
CA THR A 492 1.54 -1.96 29.58
C THR A 492 1.35 -3.42 29.96
N LYS A 493 1.82 -3.80 31.15
CA LYS A 493 1.26 -4.97 31.83
C LYS A 493 -0.18 -4.64 32.23
N PRO A 494 -1.11 -5.63 32.28
CA PRO A 494 -2.39 -5.42 32.93
C PRO A 494 -2.15 -4.95 34.38
N ILE A 495 -2.89 -3.94 34.81
CA ILE A 495 -2.84 -3.47 36.19
C ILE A 495 -3.69 -4.45 37.00
N GLU A 496 -3.03 -5.33 37.75
CA GLU A 496 -3.70 -6.21 38.73
C GLU A 496 -4.52 -5.35 39.70
N GLY A 497 -5.83 -5.57 39.75
CA GLY A 497 -6.74 -4.87 40.65
C GLY A 497 -6.33 -5.11 42.09
N GLY A 498 -5.81 -4.07 42.75
CA GLY A 498 -4.99 -4.23 43.95
C GLY A 498 -5.72 -4.88 45.13
N ASN A 499 -5.28 -6.08 45.51
CA ASN A 499 -5.47 -6.65 46.85
C ASN A 499 -4.16 -7.24 47.36
N ARG A 500 -4.00 -7.30 48.69
CA ARG A 500 -2.70 -7.53 49.34
C ARG A 500 -2.15 -8.94 49.13
N PRO A 501 -0.82 -9.11 49.00
CA PRO A 501 -0.20 -10.42 48.97
C PRO A 501 -0.38 -11.14 50.31
N THR A 502 -0.90 -12.37 50.26
CA THR A 502 -0.76 -13.38 51.32
C THR A 502 0.20 -14.46 50.83
N GLN A 503 0.93 -15.08 51.76
CA GLN A 503 2.26 -15.60 51.45
C GLN A 503 2.30 -17.12 51.25
N GLY A 504 2.62 -17.54 50.02
CA GLY A 504 3.41 -18.75 49.75
C GLY A 504 2.66 -20.07 49.51
N VAL A 505 2.25 -20.30 48.26
CA VAL A 505 2.15 -21.63 47.64
C VAL A 505 2.93 -21.62 46.32
N ARG A 506 3.23 -22.80 45.76
CA ARG A 506 4.04 -23.00 44.55
C ARG A 506 3.46 -22.30 43.31
N PRO A 507 4.29 -21.93 42.31
CA PRO A 507 3.82 -21.48 41.00
C PRO A 507 3.34 -22.67 40.15
N SER A 508 2.15 -23.19 40.47
CA SER A 508 1.44 -24.16 39.64
C SER A 508 0.24 -23.51 38.96
N GLU A 509 0.45 -23.08 37.72
CA GLU A 509 -0.51 -23.25 36.61
C GLU A 509 -1.97 -22.79 36.81
N GLU A 510 -2.22 -21.75 37.61
CA GLU A 510 -3.58 -21.23 37.86
C GLU A 510 -3.76 -19.77 37.43
N VAL A 511 -4.84 -19.55 36.66
CA VAL A 511 -5.50 -18.27 36.32
C VAL A 511 -4.61 -17.19 35.68
N LEU A 512 -4.29 -17.39 34.39
CA LEU A 512 -4.44 -16.29 33.43
C LEU A 512 -5.90 -16.25 32.97
N GLU A 513 -6.54 -15.09 33.06
CA GLU A 513 -7.88 -14.89 32.48
C GLU A 513 -7.82 -15.15 30.97
N CYS A 514 -8.81 -15.87 30.43
CA CYS A 514 -8.88 -16.21 29.01
C CYS A 514 -9.25 -14.96 28.20
N SER A 515 -8.24 -14.14 27.88
CA SER A 515 -8.42 -12.94 27.06
C SER A 515 -8.80 -13.34 25.64
N ASN A 516 -10.04 -13.03 25.23
CA ASN A 516 -10.53 -13.26 23.86
C ASN A 516 -9.95 -12.22 22.89
N HIS A 517 -8.68 -11.87 23.04
CA HIS A 517 -7.93 -10.99 22.16
C HIS A 517 -7.50 -11.77 20.92
N VAL A 518 -7.33 -11.07 19.82
CA VAL A 518 -6.86 -11.64 18.56
C VAL A 518 -5.36 -11.40 18.44
N PHE A 519 -4.61 -12.44 18.09
CA PHE A 519 -3.15 -12.40 17.98
C PHE A 519 -2.72 -12.54 16.52
N ASP A 520 -1.75 -11.71 16.12
CA ASP A 520 -1.03 -11.82 14.86
C ASP A 520 0.13 -12.82 14.97
N ILE A 521 0.68 -13.21 13.83
CA ILE A 521 1.74 -14.22 13.68
C ILE A 521 3.08 -13.81 14.29
N ASP A 522 3.31 -12.51 14.52
CA ASP A 522 4.49 -11.98 15.22
C ASP A 522 4.25 -11.75 16.73
N GLY A 523 3.09 -12.17 17.25
CA GLY A 523 2.67 -11.94 18.63
C GLY A 523 2.05 -10.57 18.90
N SER A 524 1.85 -9.74 17.87
CA SER A 524 1.06 -8.51 17.99
C SER A 524 -0.36 -8.80 18.47
N VAL A 525 -0.87 -7.98 19.39
CA VAL A 525 -2.20 -8.14 19.99
C VAL A 525 -3.16 -7.10 19.43
N TYR A 526 -4.38 -7.54 19.10
CA TYR A 526 -5.54 -6.71 18.78
C TYR A 526 -6.61 -6.97 19.85
N LEU A 527 -7.03 -5.91 20.54
CA LEU A 527 -7.84 -6.04 21.76
C LEU A 527 -9.29 -6.45 21.46
N GLN A 528 -9.86 -7.29 22.32
CA GLN A 528 -11.26 -7.77 22.16
C GLN A 528 -12.25 -6.61 22.01
N LYS A 529 -12.07 -5.51 22.76
CA LYS A 529 -12.99 -4.36 22.73
C LYS A 529 -12.98 -3.56 21.43
N TRP A 530 -12.01 -3.79 20.54
CA TRP A 530 -11.98 -3.22 19.19
C TRP A 530 -12.76 -4.07 18.17
N MET A 531 -13.22 -5.28 18.56
CA MET A 531 -14.00 -6.18 17.73
C MET A 531 -15.47 -5.71 17.57
N ARG A 532 -15.68 -4.45 17.17
CA ARG A 532 -16.99 -3.76 17.11
C ARG A 532 -17.94 -4.38 16.07
N SER A 533 -17.42 -4.81 14.91
CA SER A 533 -18.21 -5.43 13.84
C SER A 533 -18.89 -6.75 14.27
N PRO A 534 -20.19 -6.97 13.97
CA PRO A 534 -20.85 -8.26 14.23
C PRO A 534 -20.27 -9.42 13.39
N SER A 535 -19.40 -9.14 12.42
CA SER A 535 -18.71 -10.18 11.64
C SER A 535 -17.78 -11.07 12.46
N TRP A 536 -17.29 -10.61 13.63
CA TRP A 536 -16.34 -11.35 14.47
C TRP A 536 -16.95 -12.60 15.13
N VAL A 537 -18.28 -12.68 15.25
CA VAL A 537 -19.00 -13.87 15.77
C VAL A 537 -19.53 -14.79 14.67
N SER A 538 -19.17 -14.54 13.40
CA SER A 538 -19.59 -15.40 12.29
C SER A 538 -18.91 -16.78 12.36
N SER A 539 -19.57 -17.81 11.81
CA SER A 539 -18.98 -19.17 11.71
C SER A 539 -17.72 -19.17 10.84
N ALA A 540 -17.68 -18.36 9.78
CA ALA A 540 -16.51 -18.15 8.93
C ALA A 540 -15.32 -17.55 9.70
N SER A 541 -15.55 -16.46 10.43
CA SER A 541 -14.54 -15.83 11.30
C SER A 541 -14.05 -16.82 12.37
N THR A 542 -14.98 -17.51 13.05
CA THR A 542 -14.67 -18.51 14.08
C THR A 542 -13.82 -19.67 13.54
N ALA A 543 -14.08 -20.14 12.31
CA ALA A 543 -13.28 -21.18 11.68
C ALA A 543 -11.88 -20.68 11.27
N PHE A 544 -11.78 -19.45 10.76
CA PHE A 544 -10.52 -18.82 10.40
C PHE A 544 -9.60 -18.63 11.62
N TRP A 545 -10.09 -17.98 12.68
CA TRP A 545 -9.28 -17.64 13.85
C TRP A 545 -8.93 -18.86 14.72
N LYS A 546 -9.60 -20.01 14.53
CA LYS A 546 -9.19 -21.32 15.08
C LYS A 546 -8.16 -22.07 14.23
N SER A 547 -7.87 -21.61 13.02
CA SER A 547 -6.96 -22.25 12.06
C SER A 547 -5.84 -21.31 11.54
N SER A 548 -5.71 -20.14 12.15
CA SER A 548 -4.84 -19.03 11.74
C SER A 548 -3.35 -19.18 12.06
N SER A 549 -2.95 -20.19 12.83
CA SER A 549 -1.55 -20.40 13.25
C SER A 549 -0.58 -20.54 12.06
N VAL A 550 0.59 -19.91 12.14
CA VAL A 550 1.79 -20.30 11.36
C VAL A 550 2.21 -21.69 11.82
N ARG A 551 2.61 -22.55 10.88
CA ARG A 551 3.01 -23.94 11.17
C ARG A 551 4.48 -24.23 10.89
N GLN A 552 5.11 -23.49 9.98
CA GLN A 552 6.48 -23.81 9.54
C GLN A 552 7.35 -22.60 9.10
N GLY A 553 6.76 -21.43 8.82
CA GLY A 553 7.48 -20.29 8.23
C GLY A 553 8.31 -19.43 9.20
N VAL A 554 9.22 -18.62 8.64
CA VAL A 554 10.00 -17.59 9.38
C VAL A 554 9.25 -16.27 9.35
N VAL A 555 8.83 -15.79 10.51
CA VAL A 555 8.22 -14.46 10.64
C VAL A 555 9.32 -13.39 10.70
N LEU A 556 9.37 -12.52 9.69
CA LEU A 556 10.28 -11.35 9.65
C LEU A 556 9.57 -10.08 10.12
N SER A 557 8.25 -10.00 9.90
CA SER A 557 7.30 -9.05 10.50
C SER A 557 5.88 -9.58 10.27
N LYS A 558 4.85 -9.03 10.93
CA LYS A 558 3.45 -9.34 10.57
C LYS A 558 3.06 -9.13 9.09
N ASN A 559 3.84 -8.37 8.32
CA ASN A 559 3.63 -8.19 6.88
C ASN A 559 4.39 -9.20 6.01
N LEU A 560 5.39 -9.91 6.57
CA LEU A 560 6.38 -10.68 5.81
C LEU A 560 6.74 -11.97 6.56
N VAL A 561 6.23 -13.09 6.07
CA VAL A 561 6.58 -14.45 6.52
C VAL A 561 7.19 -15.20 5.35
N VAL A 562 8.27 -15.94 5.58
CA VAL A 562 8.91 -16.80 4.59
C VAL A 562 8.39 -18.23 4.75
N ALA A 563 8.10 -18.93 3.65
CA ALA A 563 7.65 -20.34 3.63
C ALA A 563 6.31 -20.65 4.35
N ASP A 564 5.54 -19.63 4.75
CA ASP A 564 4.15 -19.70 5.22
C ASP A 564 3.46 -18.36 4.87
N MET A 565 2.14 -18.30 4.98
CA MET A 565 1.31 -17.16 4.64
C MET A 565 0.97 -16.32 5.88
N THR A 566 1.01 -14.99 5.73
CA THR A 566 0.40 -14.05 6.69
C THR A 566 -1.11 -14.27 6.80
N LEU A 567 -1.72 -13.74 7.87
CA LEU A 567 -3.17 -13.80 8.05
C LEU A 567 -3.93 -13.16 6.87
N VAL A 568 -3.44 -12.02 6.37
CA VAL A 568 -4.07 -11.30 5.27
C VAL A 568 -3.93 -12.08 3.96
N GLU A 569 -2.79 -12.73 3.70
CA GLU A 569 -2.63 -13.65 2.56
C GLU A 569 -3.61 -14.82 2.64
N ARG A 570 -3.66 -15.51 3.80
CA ARG A 570 -4.52 -16.68 4.02
C ARG A 570 -6.01 -16.34 3.88
N ALA A 571 -6.43 -15.18 4.39
CA ALA A 571 -7.80 -14.68 4.23
C ALA A 571 -8.11 -14.24 2.79
N SER A 572 -7.16 -13.57 2.11
CA SER A 572 -7.34 -13.09 0.73
C SER A 572 -7.44 -14.24 -0.28
N GLU A 573 -6.63 -15.29 -0.13
CA GLU A 573 -6.72 -16.50 -0.98
C GLU A 573 -8.06 -17.23 -0.77
N THR A 574 -8.52 -17.34 0.49
CA THR A 574 -9.86 -17.90 0.77
C THR A 574 -10.98 -17.04 0.15
N CYS A 575 -10.84 -15.72 0.20
CA CYS A 575 -11.76 -14.77 -0.41
C CYS A 575 -11.77 -14.88 -1.95
N LYS A 576 -10.60 -15.00 -2.59
CA LYS A 576 -10.45 -15.24 -4.04
C LYS A 576 -11.16 -16.53 -4.47
N GLN A 577 -10.93 -17.64 -3.76
CA GLN A 577 -11.57 -18.92 -4.07
C GLN A 577 -13.09 -18.83 -3.98
N LYS A 578 -13.62 -18.20 -2.91
CA LYS A 578 -15.07 -17.99 -2.77
C LYS A 578 -15.64 -17.00 -3.79
N TYR A 579 -14.87 -16.02 -4.24
CA TYR A 579 -15.28 -15.11 -5.32
C TYR A 579 -15.42 -15.85 -6.65
N HIS A 580 -14.44 -16.71 -6.99
CA HIS A 580 -14.48 -17.54 -8.19
C HIS A 580 -15.63 -18.58 -8.15
N ASP A 581 -15.92 -19.19 -7.00
CA ASP A 581 -17.09 -20.06 -6.80
C ASP A 581 -18.40 -19.31 -7.15
N VAL A 582 -18.52 -18.05 -6.72
CA VAL A 582 -19.69 -17.19 -6.97
C VAL A 582 -19.77 -16.75 -8.44
N GLU A 583 -18.69 -16.25 -9.05
CA GLU A 583 -18.68 -15.87 -10.48
C GLU A 583 -19.04 -17.06 -11.39
N LYS A 584 -18.50 -18.26 -11.11
CA LYS A 584 -18.85 -19.49 -11.83
C LYS A 584 -20.33 -19.87 -11.66
N THR A 585 -20.87 -19.71 -10.45
CA THR A 585 -22.28 -19.99 -10.15
C THR A 585 -23.19 -19.01 -10.90
N GLN A 586 -22.88 -17.71 -10.86
CA GLN A 586 -23.64 -16.69 -11.57
C GLN A 586 -23.63 -16.91 -13.09
N ALA A 587 -22.46 -17.16 -13.69
CA ALA A 587 -22.35 -17.47 -15.12
C ALA A 587 -23.14 -18.73 -15.52
N THR A 588 -23.29 -19.71 -14.63
CA THR A 588 -24.12 -20.90 -14.84
C THR A 588 -25.62 -20.55 -14.80
N ILE A 589 -26.04 -19.68 -13.89
CA ILE A 589 -27.42 -19.16 -13.80
C ILE A 589 -27.75 -18.33 -15.06
N ASP A 590 -26.87 -17.41 -15.45
CA ASP A 590 -27.06 -16.55 -16.63
C ASP A 590 -27.16 -17.38 -17.91
N ALA A 591 -26.31 -18.40 -18.07
CA ALA A 591 -26.40 -19.34 -19.19
C ALA A 591 -27.73 -20.12 -19.21
N ALA A 592 -28.23 -20.56 -18.05
CA ALA A 592 -29.52 -21.23 -17.93
C ALA A 592 -30.71 -20.29 -18.18
N MET A 593 -30.60 -19.00 -17.85
CA MET A 593 -31.61 -17.99 -18.21
C MET A 593 -31.59 -17.66 -19.71
N LEU A 594 -30.41 -17.63 -20.34
CA LEU A 594 -30.24 -17.33 -21.77
C LEU A 594 -30.63 -18.48 -22.70
N GLN A 595 -30.34 -19.73 -22.34
CA GLN A 595 -30.78 -20.91 -23.12
C GLN A 595 -32.20 -21.39 -22.75
N GLY A 596 -32.78 -20.84 -21.68
CA GLY A 596 -34.02 -21.29 -21.08
C GLY A 596 -33.81 -22.51 -20.17
N ILE A 597 -34.52 -22.53 -19.04
CA ILE A 597 -34.50 -23.66 -18.10
C ILE A 597 -35.07 -24.89 -18.82
N PRO A 598 -34.32 -26.01 -18.98
CA PRO A 598 -34.84 -27.22 -19.57
C PRO A 598 -36.02 -27.74 -18.75
N SER A 599 -37.16 -27.98 -19.39
CA SER A 599 -38.44 -28.30 -18.73
C SER A 599 -38.56 -29.75 -18.21
N ASN A 600 -37.45 -30.36 -17.80
CA ASN A 600 -37.40 -31.66 -17.13
C ASN A 600 -37.11 -31.49 -15.63
N ILE A 601 -38.11 -31.81 -14.81
CA ILE A 601 -38.14 -31.55 -13.35
C ILE A 601 -37.34 -32.58 -12.52
N ASP A 602 -36.71 -33.57 -13.14
CA ASP A 602 -36.13 -34.74 -12.47
C ASP A 602 -34.80 -34.51 -11.73
N LEU A 603 -34.19 -33.31 -11.80
CA LEU A 603 -32.94 -33.01 -11.09
C LEU A 603 -33.08 -32.82 -9.55
N PHE A 604 -34.26 -33.04 -8.99
CA PHE A 604 -34.52 -33.01 -7.53
C PHE A 604 -35.08 -34.34 -6.98
N LYS A 605 -34.64 -35.48 -7.51
CA LYS A 605 -34.87 -36.80 -6.89
C LYS A 605 -33.62 -37.69 -6.96
N VAL A 606 -33.41 -38.43 -5.87
CA VAL A 606 -32.30 -39.40 -5.63
C VAL A 606 -30.92 -38.73 -5.50
N GLY A 607 -30.25 -38.82 -4.35
CA GLY A 607 -30.64 -39.47 -3.08
C GLY A 607 -29.64 -39.23 -1.96
#